data_AF-A0AAW0VD19-F1
#
_entry.id   AF-A0AAW0VD19-F1
#
_cell.length_a   1.000
_cell.length_b   1.000
_cell.length_c   1.000
_cell.angle_alpha   90.00
_cell.angle_beta   90.00
_cell.angle_gamma   90.00
#
_symmetry.space_group_name_H-M   'P 1'
#
loop_
_entity.id
_entity.type
_entity.pdbx_description
1 polymer ?
#
loop_
_entity_poly.entity_id
_entity_poly.type
_entity_poly.pdbx_seq_one_letter_code
_entity_poly.pdbx_strand_id
1 'polypeptide(L)'
;MAERRPSQPVDSSRGPTLLYIAGWYFFSMSISVYNKWMFGSGLDFKFPLFVTAFHQLCLFCLSASVLYFRPLLRPTVNGSLSGFWSSLAIAPERYARQILPCGITSAGDIGLSNLSFSYISLSLYTMLKTSSLIFVLIFGLIFRLERFNWRLIVIVVVMTGSVMMMTQKPDLDDNNEAADDDHNPIGIVLVMAASAISGLRWSFTQLLLKKNDHTKHPISTIFYISPAMIVILLVTAIFVERWSAFVSSPIWAIHGVLGVLGLMLVPGFLAFMMTLCEFKLLSVAQVLTLSIAGIFKELLTIMLGSLLFGDRLSLINCVGLVITFLDILWYNYYRYQETGAANINQSYTAVPSSSPDDISLESGSDAIELKQQ
;
A
#
# COMPACT_ATOMS: atom_id res chain seq x y z
N MET A 1 -18.85 13.68 40.78
CA MET A 1 -17.88 14.46 39.99
C MET A 1 -17.25 13.50 38.98
N ALA A 2 -17.84 13.37 37.80
CA ALA A 2 -17.42 12.41 36.78
C ALA A 2 -16.57 13.13 35.72
N GLU A 3 -15.37 12.62 35.52
CA GLU A 3 -14.36 13.14 34.59
C GLU A 3 -14.86 12.99 33.14
N ARG A 4 -15.24 14.10 32.50
CA ARG A 4 -15.53 14.13 31.06
C ARG A 4 -14.23 13.84 30.31
N ARG A 5 -14.11 12.67 29.68
CA ARG A 5 -13.13 12.47 28.61
C ARG A 5 -13.48 13.45 27.47
N PRO A 6 -12.51 14.20 26.93
CA PRO A 6 -12.81 15.09 25.82
C PRO A 6 -13.20 14.26 24.59
N SER A 7 -14.37 14.55 24.04
CA SER A 7 -14.76 14.15 22.70
C SER A 7 -13.66 14.57 21.74
N GLN A 8 -12.97 13.61 21.12
CA GLN A 8 -11.99 13.95 20.10
C GLN A 8 -12.71 14.65 18.93
N PRO A 9 -12.26 15.84 18.51
CA PRO A 9 -12.85 16.53 17.37
C PRO A 9 -12.56 15.71 16.10
N VAL A 10 -13.62 15.40 15.36
CA VAL A 10 -13.61 14.56 14.14
C VAL A 10 -12.82 15.21 12.97
N ASP A 11 -12.29 16.43 13.15
CA ASP A 11 -11.64 17.20 12.07
C ASP A 11 -10.10 17.30 12.14
N SER A 12 -9.44 16.96 13.27
CA SER A 12 -7.98 17.17 13.40
C SER A 12 -7.10 16.10 12.72
N SER A 13 -7.69 15.04 12.18
CA SER A 13 -6.98 13.89 11.58
C SER A 13 -6.92 13.89 10.05
N ARG A 14 -7.70 14.77 9.38
CA ARG A 14 -7.77 14.83 7.91
C ARG A 14 -6.53 15.46 7.27
N GLY A 15 -6.00 16.52 7.87
CA GLY A 15 -4.80 17.23 7.37
C GLY A 15 -3.58 16.32 7.22
N PRO A 16 -3.18 15.57 8.26
CA PRO A 16 -2.06 14.63 8.16
C PRO A 16 -2.28 13.55 7.09
N THR A 17 -3.51 13.05 6.94
CA THR A 17 -3.83 12.01 5.95
C THR A 17 -3.66 12.50 4.52
N LEU A 18 -4.17 13.70 4.20
CA LEU A 18 -3.99 14.33 2.89
C LEU A 18 -2.52 14.57 2.56
N LEU A 19 -1.72 15.00 3.54
CA LEU A 19 -0.28 15.17 3.37
C LEU A 19 0.41 13.85 2.99
N TYR A 20 0.04 12.74 3.63
CA TYR A 20 0.59 11.42 3.28
C TYR A 20 0.14 10.95 1.89
N ILE A 21 -1.10 11.23 1.46
CA ILE A 21 -1.56 10.93 0.09
C ILE A 21 -0.74 11.73 -0.93
N ALA A 22 -0.61 13.04 -0.72
CA ALA A 22 0.15 13.92 -1.61
C ALA A 22 1.63 13.50 -1.68
N GLY A 23 2.24 13.18 -0.53
CA GLY A 23 3.60 12.65 -0.45
C GLY A 23 3.73 11.32 -1.19
N TRP A 24 2.83 10.37 -0.96
CA TRP A 24 2.82 9.08 -1.64
C TRP A 24 2.76 9.24 -3.16
N TYR A 25 1.89 10.12 -3.68
CA TYR A 25 1.78 10.40 -5.11
C TYR A 25 3.04 11.07 -5.65
N PHE A 26 3.53 12.11 -4.99
CA PHE A 26 4.72 12.84 -5.40
C PHE A 26 5.95 11.93 -5.51
N PHE A 27 6.23 11.16 -4.46
CA PHE A 27 7.38 10.24 -4.46
C PHE A 27 7.17 9.11 -5.45
N SER A 28 5.96 8.55 -5.57
CA SER A 28 5.66 7.52 -6.57
C SER A 28 5.88 8.02 -8.00
N MET A 29 5.40 9.22 -8.36
CA MET A 29 5.59 9.78 -9.70
C MET A 29 7.06 10.10 -9.96
N SER A 30 7.78 10.62 -8.95
CA SER A 30 9.22 10.89 -9.04
C SER A 30 10.02 9.62 -9.35
N ILE A 31 9.69 8.50 -8.68
CA ILE A 31 10.30 7.19 -8.95
C ILE A 31 9.99 6.73 -10.37
N SER A 32 8.75 6.88 -10.85
CA SER A 32 8.37 6.48 -12.21
C SER A 32 9.16 7.26 -13.27
N VAL A 33 9.32 8.57 -13.11
CA VAL A 33 10.12 9.41 -14.01
C VAL A 33 11.59 8.99 -13.96
N TYR A 34 12.14 8.78 -12.75
CA TYR A 34 13.53 8.36 -12.58
C TYR A 34 13.79 6.99 -13.21
N ASN A 35 12.89 6.02 -13.00
CA ASN A 35 12.98 4.68 -13.59
C ASN A 35 12.93 4.75 -15.12
N LYS A 36 12.08 5.59 -15.70
CA LYS A 36 12.03 5.78 -17.16
C LYS A 36 13.35 6.33 -17.71
N TRP A 37 13.96 7.29 -17.02
CA TRP A 37 15.27 7.83 -17.40
C TRP A 37 16.40 6.80 -17.24
N MET A 38 16.43 6.11 -16.09
CA MET A 38 17.48 5.15 -15.72
C MET A 38 17.44 3.87 -16.56
N PHE A 39 16.25 3.30 -16.82
CA PHE A 39 16.10 2.08 -17.59
C PHE A 39 15.94 2.32 -19.10
N GLY A 40 15.59 3.54 -19.49
CA GLY A 40 15.43 3.95 -20.88
C GLY A 40 16.68 4.59 -21.48
N SER A 41 16.48 5.47 -22.45
CA SER A 41 17.55 6.12 -23.23
C SER A 41 18.45 7.07 -22.45
N GLY A 42 18.14 7.38 -21.18
CA GLY A 42 18.95 8.26 -20.35
C GLY A 42 20.24 7.60 -19.87
N LEU A 43 20.15 6.37 -19.37
CA LEU A 43 21.28 5.64 -18.79
C LEU A 43 21.42 4.20 -19.30
N ASP A 44 20.35 3.61 -19.85
CA ASP A 44 20.26 2.23 -20.34
C ASP A 44 20.65 1.15 -19.31
N PHE A 45 20.39 1.41 -18.03
CA PHE A 45 20.77 0.51 -16.94
C PHE A 45 19.73 -0.59 -16.68
N LYS A 46 19.59 -1.53 -17.62
CA LYS A 46 18.53 -2.56 -17.67
C LYS A 46 18.61 -3.68 -16.60
N PHE A 47 18.68 -3.30 -15.32
CA PHE A 47 18.72 -4.23 -14.18
C PHE A 47 17.70 -3.85 -13.08
N PRO A 48 16.39 -3.78 -13.40
CA PRO A 48 15.36 -3.32 -12.48
C PRO A 48 15.23 -4.12 -11.18
N LEU A 49 15.47 -5.43 -11.17
CA LEU A 49 15.42 -6.27 -9.97
C LEU A 49 16.63 -6.02 -9.07
N PHE A 50 17.84 -5.92 -9.63
CA PHE A 50 19.01 -5.52 -8.83
C PHE A 50 18.84 -4.13 -8.21
N VAL A 51 18.33 -3.18 -8.99
CA VAL A 51 18.01 -1.84 -8.49
C VAL A 51 16.96 -1.90 -7.38
N THR A 52 15.90 -2.69 -7.55
CA THR A 52 14.85 -2.79 -6.54
C THR A 52 15.35 -3.49 -5.26
N ALA A 53 16.24 -4.48 -5.37
CA ALA A 53 16.91 -5.08 -4.23
C ALA A 53 17.77 -4.04 -3.48
N PHE A 54 18.47 -3.17 -4.20
CA PHE A 54 19.23 -2.06 -3.62
C PHE A 54 18.32 -1.01 -2.97
N HIS A 55 17.15 -0.71 -3.54
CA HIS A 55 16.15 0.12 -2.88
C HIS A 55 15.75 -0.48 -1.53
N GLN A 56 15.49 -1.79 -1.47
CA GLN A 56 15.16 -2.45 -0.20
C GLN A 56 16.29 -2.38 0.82
N LEU A 57 17.54 -2.43 0.37
CA LEU A 57 18.71 -2.16 1.24
C LEU A 57 18.69 -0.73 1.77
N CYS A 58 18.41 0.27 0.91
CA CYS A 58 18.26 1.66 1.33
C CYS A 58 17.13 1.82 2.36
N LEU A 59 15.97 1.20 2.14
CA LEU A 59 14.84 1.20 3.06
C LEU A 59 15.24 0.62 4.43
N PHE A 60 15.97 -0.49 4.44
CA PHE A 60 16.49 -1.09 5.66
C PHE A 60 17.45 -0.15 6.40
N CYS A 61 18.45 0.41 5.71
CA CYS A 61 19.44 1.30 6.32
C CYS A 61 18.83 2.61 6.82
N LEU A 62 17.92 3.22 6.05
CA LEU A 62 17.24 4.46 6.43
C LEU A 62 16.28 4.23 7.60
N SER A 63 15.50 3.15 7.58
CA SER A 63 14.63 2.80 8.70
C SER A 63 15.43 2.49 9.97
N ALA A 64 16.52 1.73 9.88
CA ALA A 64 17.43 1.47 10.99
C ALA A 64 18.02 2.78 11.55
N SER A 65 18.45 3.68 10.68
CA SER A 65 18.99 5.00 11.08
C SER A 65 17.94 5.83 11.82
N VAL A 66 16.71 5.91 11.30
CA VAL A 66 15.64 6.64 11.99
C VAL A 66 15.32 6.01 13.35
N LEU A 67 15.25 4.69 13.45
CA LEU A 67 15.02 4.00 14.72
C LEU A 67 16.18 4.18 15.70
N TYR A 68 17.41 4.30 15.20
CA TYR A 68 18.58 4.58 16.02
C TYR A 68 18.47 5.99 16.65
N PHE A 69 18.23 7.02 15.84
CA PHE A 69 18.15 8.42 16.29
C PHE A 69 16.84 8.79 16.99
N ARG A 70 15.75 8.05 16.77
CA ARG A 70 14.44 8.28 17.40
C ARG A 70 13.97 7.04 18.17
N PRO A 71 14.46 6.84 19.42
CA PRO A 71 14.09 5.70 20.26
C PRO A 71 12.58 5.56 20.51
N LEU A 72 11.85 6.68 20.51
CA LEU A 72 10.39 6.71 20.70
C LEU A 72 9.60 5.95 19.62
N LEU A 73 10.20 5.72 18.45
CA LEU A 73 9.57 5.01 17.33
C LEU A 73 9.83 3.50 17.37
N ARG A 74 10.64 3.03 18.33
CA ARG A 74 10.98 1.61 18.48
C ARG A 74 9.80 0.82 19.05
N PRO A 75 9.73 -0.50 18.79
CA PRO A 75 8.74 -1.38 19.40
C PRO A 75 8.71 -1.26 20.93
N THR A 76 7.51 -1.06 21.49
CA THR A 76 7.34 -0.91 22.95
C THR A 76 7.51 -2.25 23.69
N VAL A 77 7.38 -3.39 22.99
CA VAL A 77 7.45 -4.75 23.57
C VAL A 77 8.76 -4.99 24.33
N ASN A 78 9.85 -4.41 23.84
CA ASN A 78 11.18 -4.55 24.41
C ASN A 78 11.67 -3.25 25.06
N GLY A 79 10.77 -2.32 25.41
CA GLY A 79 11.11 -0.97 25.85
C GLY A 79 11.93 -0.89 27.16
N SER A 80 11.95 -1.96 27.95
CA SER A 80 12.76 -2.07 29.17
C SER A 80 14.22 -2.46 28.91
N LEU A 81 14.55 -2.93 27.70
CA LEU A 81 15.89 -3.38 27.37
C LEU A 81 16.76 -2.18 26.94
N SER A 82 17.90 -2.00 27.60
CA SER A 82 18.90 -1.04 27.16
C SER A 82 19.64 -1.61 25.93
N GLY A 83 19.72 -0.80 24.87
CA GLY A 83 20.41 -1.15 23.63
C GLY A 83 19.53 -1.10 22.37
N PHE A 84 20.13 -0.69 21.26
CA PHE A 84 19.43 -0.60 19.97
C PHE A 84 18.99 -1.98 19.48
N TRP A 85 19.92 -2.92 19.37
CA TRP A 85 19.65 -4.27 18.85
C TRP A 85 18.75 -5.10 19.76
N SER A 86 18.89 -4.96 21.08
CA SER A 86 18.02 -5.64 22.06
C SER A 86 16.57 -5.13 21.96
N SER A 87 16.37 -3.82 21.80
CA SER A 87 15.04 -3.24 21.61
C SER A 87 14.34 -3.67 20.31
N LEU A 88 15.12 -4.04 19.28
CA LEU A 88 14.63 -4.50 17.98
C LEU A 88 14.61 -6.03 17.83
N ALA A 89 15.10 -6.78 18.84
CA ALA A 89 15.17 -8.22 18.77
C ALA A 89 13.76 -8.84 18.69
N ILE A 90 13.62 -9.85 17.82
CA ILE A 90 12.39 -10.62 17.67
C ILE A 90 12.73 -12.11 17.66
N ALA A 91 11.90 -12.92 18.31
CA ALA A 91 12.05 -14.37 18.28
C ALA A 91 11.98 -14.88 16.83
N PRO A 92 12.92 -15.75 16.38
CA PRO A 92 12.95 -16.24 15.01
C PRO A 92 11.64 -16.89 14.56
N GLU A 93 10.97 -17.62 15.45
CA GLU A 93 9.67 -18.24 15.19
C GLU A 93 8.59 -17.20 14.87
N ARG A 94 8.53 -16.11 15.65
CA ARG A 94 7.57 -15.02 15.41
C ARG A 94 7.88 -14.29 14.11
N TYR A 95 9.16 -14.04 13.84
CA TYR A 95 9.58 -13.43 12.58
C TYR A 95 9.17 -14.30 11.38
N ALA A 96 9.48 -15.59 11.42
CA ALA A 96 9.15 -16.54 10.36
C ALA A 96 7.64 -16.70 10.14
N ARG A 97 6.83 -16.64 11.21
CA ARG A 97 5.37 -16.82 11.10
C ARG A 97 4.60 -15.54 10.74
N GLN A 98 5.09 -14.37 11.16
CA GLN A 98 4.32 -13.13 11.05
C GLN A 98 4.87 -12.14 10.03
N ILE A 99 6.20 -12.02 9.90
CA ILE A 99 6.84 -10.98 9.09
C ILE A 99 7.32 -11.56 7.76
N LEU A 100 7.98 -12.72 7.80
CA LEU A 100 8.54 -13.38 6.63
C LEU A 100 7.51 -13.61 5.50
N PRO A 101 6.25 -14.02 5.77
CA PRO A 101 5.26 -14.19 4.71
C PRO A 101 4.98 -12.89 3.94
N CYS A 102 5.00 -11.75 4.62
CA CYS A 102 4.83 -10.44 3.99
C CYS A 102 6.02 -10.06 3.11
N GLY A 103 7.24 -10.36 3.55
CA GLY A 103 8.45 -10.17 2.75
C GLY A 103 8.45 -11.05 1.50
N ILE A 104 8.04 -12.32 1.64
CA ILE A 104 7.93 -13.28 0.53
C ILE A 104 6.91 -12.81 -0.49
N THR A 105 5.70 -12.43 -0.07
CA THR A 105 4.68 -11.97 -1.01
C THR A 105 5.07 -10.63 -1.64
N SER A 106 5.75 -9.75 -0.90
CA SER A 106 6.25 -8.48 -1.45
C SER A 106 7.30 -8.65 -2.54
N ALA A 107 8.33 -9.46 -2.27
CA ALA A 107 9.37 -9.73 -3.25
C ALA A 107 8.84 -10.60 -4.40
N GLY A 108 7.95 -11.55 -4.12
CA GLY A 108 7.32 -12.41 -5.13
C GLY A 108 6.47 -11.64 -6.12
N ASP A 109 5.66 -10.67 -5.65
CA ASP A 109 4.87 -9.77 -6.51
C ASP A 109 5.79 -9.01 -7.49
N ILE A 110 6.84 -8.37 -6.96
CA ILE A 110 7.83 -7.62 -7.75
C ILE A 110 8.55 -8.55 -8.73
N GLY A 111 9.05 -9.69 -8.26
CA GLY A 111 9.84 -10.63 -9.04
C GLY A 111 9.05 -11.24 -10.20
N LEU A 112 7.86 -11.79 -9.93
CA LEU A 112 7.00 -12.39 -10.95
C LEU A 112 6.49 -11.34 -11.93
N SER A 113 6.17 -10.13 -11.45
CA SER A 113 5.77 -9.02 -12.32
C SER A 113 6.87 -8.64 -13.31
N ASN A 114 8.11 -8.46 -12.83
CA ASN A 114 9.23 -8.12 -13.71
C ASN A 114 9.57 -9.27 -14.66
N LEU A 115 9.53 -10.53 -14.19
CA LEU A 115 9.76 -11.69 -15.03
C LEU A 115 8.72 -11.82 -16.15
N SER A 116 7.47 -11.42 -15.90
CA SER A 116 6.42 -11.49 -16.92
C SER A 116 6.69 -10.58 -18.14
N PHE A 117 7.41 -9.46 -17.98
CA PHE A 117 7.77 -8.59 -19.09
C PHE A 117 8.68 -9.26 -20.13
N SER A 118 9.36 -10.35 -19.76
CA SER A 118 10.14 -11.17 -20.71
C SER A 118 9.28 -12.08 -21.58
N TYR A 119 7.98 -12.20 -21.29
CA TYR A 119 7.07 -13.14 -21.93
C TYR A 119 5.84 -12.49 -22.55
N ILE A 120 5.42 -11.32 -22.07
CA ILE A 120 4.22 -10.62 -22.53
C ILE A 120 4.49 -9.12 -22.68
N SER A 121 3.68 -8.46 -23.51
CA SER A 121 3.73 -7.02 -23.70
C SER A 121 3.37 -6.25 -22.43
N LEU A 122 3.89 -5.02 -22.29
CA LEU A 122 3.52 -4.12 -21.18
C LEU A 122 2.00 -3.88 -21.14
N SER A 123 1.34 -3.78 -22.30
CA SER A 123 -0.11 -3.58 -22.39
C SER A 123 -0.86 -4.78 -21.82
N LEU A 124 -0.52 -6.00 -22.23
CA LEU A 124 -1.13 -7.23 -21.72
C LEU A 124 -0.84 -7.42 -20.23
N TYR A 125 0.38 -7.09 -19.78
CA TYR A 125 0.73 -7.05 -18.36
C TYR A 125 -0.21 -6.12 -17.59
N THR A 126 -0.33 -4.86 -18.03
CA THR A 126 -1.16 -3.87 -17.34
C THR A 126 -2.61 -4.31 -17.26
N MET A 127 -3.15 -4.85 -18.36
CA MET A 127 -4.52 -5.36 -18.43
C MET A 127 -4.74 -6.51 -17.42
N LEU A 128 -3.89 -7.53 -17.42
CA LEU A 128 -4.02 -8.67 -16.51
C LEU A 128 -3.75 -8.29 -15.05
N LYS A 129 -2.85 -7.33 -14.81
CA LYS A 129 -2.47 -6.87 -13.47
C LYS A 129 -3.60 -6.12 -12.76
N THR A 130 -4.53 -5.50 -13.49
CA THR A 130 -5.73 -4.86 -12.91
C THR A 130 -6.57 -5.84 -12.06
N SER A 131 -6.56 -7.13 -12.39
CA SER A 131 -7.25 -8.19 -11.62
C SER A 131 -6.75 -8.31 -10.17
N SER A 132 -5.60 -7.72 -9.84
CA SER A 132 -5.11 -7.63 -8.45
C SER A 132 -6.12 -7.01 -7.49
N LEU A 133 -7.02 -6.12 -7.95
CA LEU A 133 -8.08 -5.55 -7.13
C LEU A 133 -9.08 -6.60 -6.62
N ILE A 134 -9.41 -7.57 -7.47
CA ILE A 134 -10.27 -8.69 -7.11
C ILE A 134 -9.59 -9.51 -6.02
N PHE A 135 -8.30 -9.81 -6.18
CA PHE A 135 -7.54 -10.54 -5.16
C PHE A 135 -7.38 -9.75 -3.86
N VAL A 136 -7.16 -8.43 -3.92
CA VAL A 136 -7.17 -7.55 -2.75
C VAL A 136 -8.50 -7.64 -1.99
N LEU A 137 -9.63 -7.63 -2.70
CA LEU A 137 -10.94 -7.79 -2.06
C LEU A 137 -11.09 -9.19 -1.45
N ILE A 138 -10.75 -10.25 -2.18
CA ILE A 138 -10.87 -11.64 -1.70
C ILE A 138 -10.05 -11.83 -0.42
N PHE A 139 -8.77 -11.46 -0.43
CA PHE A 139 -7.92 -11.59 0.76
C PHE A 139 -8.33 -10.62 1.86
N GLY A 140 -8.79 -9.42 1.50
CA GLY A 140 -9.40 -8.48 2.44
C GLY A 140 -10.58 -9.09 3.21
N LEU A 141 -11.44 -9.85 2.53
CA LEU A 141 -12.56 -10.57 3.16
C LEU A 141 -12.08 -11.79 3.97
N ILE A 142 -11.19 -12.62 3.42
CA ILE A 142 -10.64 -13.82 4.09
C ILE A 142 -9.98 -13.46 5.42
N PHE A 143 -9.13 -12.42 5.43
CA PHE A 143 -8.42 -11.97 6.62
C PHE A 143 -9.23 -11.02 7.50
N ARG A 144 -10.51 -10.78 7.14
CA ARG A 144 -11.45 -9.89 7.85
C ARG A 144 -10.92 -8.47 8.00
N LEU A 145 -10.23 -7.97 6.96
CA LEU A 145 -9.84 -6.57 6.80
C LEU A 145 -10.98 -5.74 6.20
N GLU A 146 -11.88 -6.40 5.46
CA GLU A 146 -13.12 -5.86 4.90
C GLU A 146 -14.35 -6.60 5.41
N ARG A 147 -15.48 -5.88 5.46
CA ARG A 147 -16.80 -6.48 5.73
C ARG A 147 -17.45 -6.87 4.41
N PHE A 148 -18.05 -8.06 4.36
CA PHE A 148 -18.73 -8.51 3.16
C PHE A 148 -19.93 -7.60 2.84
N ASN A 149 -19.97 -7.08 1.61
CA ASN A 149 -21.09 -6.31 1.08
C ASN A 149 -21.15 -6.45 -0.43
N TRP A 150 -22.32 -6.80 -0.97
CA TRP A 150 -22.54 -6.94 -2.40
C TRP A 150 -22.21 -5.68 -3.20
N ARG A 151 -22.47 -4.49 -2.64
CA ARG A 151 -22.13 -3.21 -3.28
C ARG A 151 -20.62 -3.08 -3.49
N LEU A 152 -19.82 -3.52 -2.51
CA LEU A 152 -18.37 -3.48 -2.58
C LEU A 152 -17.84 -4.41 -3.68
N ILE A 153 -18.44 -5.59 -3.84
CA ILE A 153 -18.09 -6.53 -4.91
C ILE A 153 -18.37 -5.92 -6.27
N VAL A 154 -19.55 -5.32 -6.46
CA VAL A 154 -19.92 -4.65 -7.72
C VAL A 154 -18.94 -3.53 -8.05
N ILE A 155 -18.62 -2.66 -7.08
CA ILE A 155 -17.62 -1.60 -7.25
C ILE A 155 -16.29 -2.20 -7.75
N VAL A 156 -15.75 -3.22 -7.08
CA VAL A 156 -14.45 -3.79 -7.48
C VAL A 156 -14.49 -4.43 -8.87
N VAL A 157 -15.60 -5.07 -9.26
CA VAL A 157 -15.75 -5.66 -10.60
C VAL A 157 -15.83 -4.56 -11.67
N VAL A 158 -16.63 -3.51 -11.44
CA VAL A 158 -16.74 -2.34 -12.33
C VAL A 158 -15.39 -1.63 -12.45
N MET A 159 -14.70 -1.43 -11.33
CA MET A 159 -13.36 -0.85 -11.29
C MET A 159 -12.36 -1.66 -12.12
N THR A 160 -12.35 -2.99 -11.95
CA THR A 160 -11.43 -3.86 -12.69
C THR A 160 -11.70 -3.78 -14.19
N GLY A 161 -12.97 -3.89 -14.62
CA GLY A 161 -13.34 -3.82 -16.02
C GLY A 161 -13.04 -2.46 -16.67
N SER A 162 -13.29 -1.36 -15.97
CA SER A 162 -13.05 0.00 -16.47
C SER A 162 -11.56 0.33 -16.62
N VAL A 163 -10.71 -0.11 -15.69
CA VAL A 163 -9.26 0.03 -15.84
C VAL A 163 -8.74 -0.85 -16.99
N MET A 164 -9.28 -2.06 -17.19
CA MET A 164 -8.92 -2.88 -18.36
C MET A 164 -9.22 -2.16 -19.67
N MET A 165 -10.39 -1.52 -19.81
CA MET A 165 -10.75 -0.70 -20.99
C MET A 165 -9.78 0.49 -21.19
N MET A 166 -9.33 1.11 -20.10
CA MET A 166 -8.38 2.22 -20.14
C MET A 166 -6.98 1.82 -20.63
N THR A 167 -6.60 0.54 -20.47
CA THR A 167 -5.29 0.01 -20.86
C THR A 167 -5.24 -0.60 -22.26
N GLN A 168 -6.35 -0.63 -22.99
CA GLN A 168 -6.40 -1.15 -24.36
C GLN A 168 -5.69 -0.19 -25.34
N LYS A 169 -4.90 -0.73 -26.27
CA LYS A 169 -4.29 0.07 -27.33
C LYS A 169 -5.37 0.61 -28.29
N PRO A 170 -5.23 1.85 -28.83
CA PRO A 170 -6.14 2.37 -29.83
C PRO A 170 -6.09 1.56 -31.14
N ASP A 171 -7.25 1.17 -31.69
CA ASP A 171 -7.38 0.41 -32.95
C ASP A 171 -6.93 1.17 -34.22
N LEU A 172 -6.35 2.36 -34.11
CA LEU A 172 -6.03 3.25 -35.25
C LEU A 172 -4.64 3.05 -35.85
N ASP A 173 -3.81 2.15 -35.30
CA ASP A 173 -2.59 1.67 -35.98
C ASP A 173 -2.96 0.60 -37.03
N ASP A 174 -3.67 1.03 -38.08
CA ASP A 174 -4.12 0.21 -39.22
C ASP A 174 -2.96 -0.16 -40.18
N ASN A 175 -1.70 0.02 -39.76
CA ASN A 175 -0.52 -0.43 -40.49
C ASN A 175 0.49 -1.04 -39.52
N ASN A 176 0.44 -2.37 -39.45
CA ASN A 176 1.27 -3.32 -38.68
C ASN A 176 0.86 -3.54 -37.21
N GLU A 177 0.70 -4.83 -36.88
CA GLU A 177 0.42 -5.43 -35.57
C GLU A 177 -1.06 -5.57 -35.15
N ALA A 178 -1.94 -5.94 -36.09
CA ALA A 178 -2.96 -6.91 -35.70
C ALA A 178 -2.26 -8.23 -35.31
N ALA A 179 -2.29 -8.57 -34.02
CA ALA A 179 -2.06 -9.92 -33.50
C ALA A 179 -0.64 -10.50 -33.53
N ASP A 180 0.36 -9.75 -33.08
CA ASP A 180 1.50 -10.36 -32.34
C ASP A 180 1.40 -9.95 -30.86
N ASP A 181 0.21 -10.10 -30.27
CA ASP A 181 0.18 -10.31 -28.82
C ASP A 181 0.88 -11.66 -28.60
N ASP A 182 2.15 -11.59 -28.21
CA ASP A 182 2.90 -12.67 -27.56
C ASP A 182 2.12 -13.16 -26.33
N HIS A 183 1.00 -13.87 -26.57
CA HIS A 183 0.18 -14.54 -25.56
C HIS A 183 0.94 -15.78 -25.11
N ASN A 184 2.12 -15.57 -24.52
CA ASN A 184 2.84 -16.65 -23.92
C ASN A 184 2.05 -17.08 -22.67
N PRO A 185 1.53 -18.32 -22.61
CA PRO A 185 0.73 -18.79 -21.49
C PRO A 185 1.53 -18.74 -20.18
N ILE A 186 2.85 -18.88 -20.25
CA ILE A 186 3.75 -18.73 -19.09
C ILE A 186 3.65 -17.30 -18.54
N GLY A 187 3.73 -16.28 -19.40
CA GLY A 187 3.62 -14.88 -18.99
C GLY A 187 2.26 -14.55 -18.38
N ILE A 188 1.17 -15.06 -18.97
CA ILE A 188 -0.19 -14.89 -18.43
C ILE A 188 -0.29 -15.52 -17.02
N VAL A 189 0.18 -16.76 -16.84
CA VAL A 189 0.18 -17.43 -15.53
C VAL A 189 1.03 -16.67 -14.52
N LEU A 190 2.20 -16.18 -14.92
CA LEU A 190 3.07 -15.37 -14.07
C LEU A 190 2.39 -14.09 -13.59
N VAL A 191 1.71 -13.35 -14.47
CA VAL A 191 0.98 -12.14 -14.06
C VAL A 191 -0.21 -12.47 -13.18
N MET A 192 -0.99 -13.51 -13.48
CA MET A 192 -2.11 -13.90 -12.62
C MET A 192 -1.63 -14.31 -11.22
N ALA A 193 -0.52 -15.05 -11.13
CA ALA A 193 0.13 -15.36 -9.85
C ALA A 193 0.62 -14.08 -9.14
N ALA A 194 1.25 -13.15 -9.87
CA ALA A 194 1.69 -11.87 -9.31
C ALA A 194 0.51 -11.01 -8.83
N SER A 195 -0.64 -11.03 -9.52
CA SER A 195 -1.87 -10.33 -9.12
C SER A 195 -2.44 -10.90 -7.81
N ALA A 196 -2.48 -12.24 -7.68
CA ALA A 196 -2.89 -12.89 -6.45
C ALA A 196 -1.95 -12.57 -5.27
N ILE A 197 -0.64 -12.65 -5.51
CA ILE A 197 0.38 -12.36 -4.51
C ILE A 197 0.37 -10.88 -4.10
N SER A 198 0.05 -9.95 -5.01
CA SER A 198 -0.15 -8.53 -4.68
C SER A 198 -1.28 -8.33 -3.68
N GLY A 199 -2.42 -9.02 -3.85
CA GLY A 199 -3.52 -9.01 -2.88
C GLY A 199 -3.14 -9.56 -1.50
N LEU A 200 -2.39 -10.67 -1.47
CA LEU A 200 -1.83 -11.25 -0.24
C LEU A 200 -0.86 -10.30 0.45
N ARG A 201 0.06 -9.69 -0.30
CA ARG A 201 1.06 -8.73 0.17
C ARG A 201 0.40 -7.61 0.94
N TRP A 202 -0.58 -6.96 0.32
CA TRP A 202 -1.24 -5.84 0.98
C TRP A 202 -2.03 -6.27 2.22
N SER A 203 -2.67 -7.43 2.16
CA SER A 203 -3.41 -7.97 3.30
C SER A 203 -2.49 -8.29 4.48
N PHE A 204 -1.33 -8.92 4.23
CA PHE A 204 -0.33 -9.18 5.26
C PHE A 204 0.29 -7.89 5.80
N THR A 205 0.61 -6.94 4.93
CA THR A 205 1.17 -5.64 5.36
C THR A 205 0.18 -4.92 6.29
N GLN A 206 -1.10 -4.92 5.94
CA GLN A 206 -2.13 -4.32 6.79
C GLN A 206 -2.32 -5.08 8.11
N LEU A 207 -2.27 -6.42 8.07
CA LEU A 207 -2.35 -7.25 9.27
C LEU A 207 -1.17 -6.98 10.23
N LEU A 208 0.04 -6.84 9.69
CA LEU A 208 1.25 -6.49 10.42
C LEU A 208 1.11 -5.11 11.08
N LEU A 209 0.68 -4.09 10.33
CA LEU A 209 0.51 -2.73 10.84
C LEU A 209 -0.56 -2.64 11.95
N LYS A 210 -1.62 -3.46 11.86
CA LYS A 210 -2.76 -3.38 12.80
C LYS A 210 -2.65 -4.31 14.00
N LYS A 211 -2.03 -5.49 13.85
CA LYS A 211 -2.10 -6.56 14.87
C LYS A 211 -0.76 -7.00 15.44
N ASN A 212 0.38 -6.61 14.87
CA ASN A 212 1.69 -7.02 15.37
C ASN A 212 2.33 -5.92 16.21
N ASP A 213 2.70 -6.26 17.45
CA ASP A 213 3.24 -5.30 18.42
C ASP A 213 4.62 -4.74 18.05
N HIS A 214 5.39 -5.43 17.20
CA HIS A 214 6.71 -4.97 16.74
C HIS A 214 6.63 -4.06 15.51
N THR A 215 5.53 -4.12 14.75
CA THR A 215 5.37 -3.42 13.47
C THR A 215 4.19 -2.45 13.46
N LYS A 216 3.80 -1.90 14.62
CA LYS A 216 2.76 -0.87 14.70
C LYS A 216 3.17 0.42 14.01
N HIS A 217 4.44 0.79 14.11
CA HIS A 217 4.96 1.99 13.45
C HIS A 217 5.46 1.66 12.03
N PRO A 218 5.07 2.42 10.99
CA PRO A 218 5.48 2.17 9.61
C PRO A 218 7.00 1.99 9.41
N ILE A 219 7.81 2.78 10.12
CA ILE A 219 9.28 2.68 10.02
C ILE A 219 9.78 1.33 10.55
N SER A 220 9.22 0.84 11.66
CA SER A 220 9.54 -0.49 12.19
C SER A 220 9.11 -1.58 11.23
N THR A 221 7.93 -1.44 10.62
CA THR A 221 7.44 -2.36 9.59
C THR A 221 8.39 -2.46 8.40
N ILE A 222 8.88 -1.31 7.89
CA ILE A 222 9.89 -1.27 6.83
C ILE A 222 11.15 -2.01 7.27
N PHE A 223 11.69 -1.66 8.44
CA PHE A 223 12.90 -2.29 8.98
C PHE A 223 12.82 -3.82 9.04
N TYR A 224 11.68 -4.36 9.48
CA TYR A 224 11.52 -5.80 9.64
C TYR A 224 11.20 -6.55 8.34
N ILE A 225 10.51 -5.93 7.38
CA ILE A 225 10.14 -6.59 6.11
C ILE A 225 11.31 -6.55 5.11
N SER A 226 12.06 -5.46 5.05
CA SER A 226 13.09 -5.23 4.04
C SER A 226 14.15 -6.34 3.95
N PRO A 227 14.70 -6.93 5.04
CA PRO A 227 15.70 -7.99 4.95
C PRO A 227 15.24 -9.21 4.14
N ALA A 228 14.01 -9.68 4.37
CA ALA A 228 13.45 -10.78 3.60
C ALA A 228 13.28 -10.40 2.12
N MET A 229 12.85 -9.17 1.85
CA MET A 229 12.72 -8.69 0.47
C MET A 229 14.06 -8.58 -0.25
N ILE A 230 15.11 -8.09 0.42
CA ILE A 230 16.46 -7.98 -0.16
C ILE A 230 16.93 -9.36 -0.62
N VAL A 231 16.86 -10.37 0.26
CA VAL A 231 17.34 -11.72 -0.06
C VAL A 231 16.58 -12.30 -1.25
N ILE A 232 15.25 -12.24 -1.22
CA ILE A 232 14.43 -12.87 -2.27
C ILE A 232 14.60 -12.13 -3.60
N LEU A 233 14.57 -10.79 -3.60
CA LEU A 233 14.77 -10.01 -4.82
C LEU A 233 16.17 -10.18 -5.39
N LEU A 234 17.21 -10.26 -4.55
CA LEU A 234 18.57 -10.49 -5.02
C LEU A 234 18.71 -11.88 -5.66
N VAL A 235 18.11 -12.90 -5.05
CA VAL A 235 18.05 -14.25 -5.64
C VAL A 235 17.33 -14.22 -6.98
N THR A 236 16.15 -13.61 -7.05
CA THR A 236 15.41 -13.45 -8.31
C THR A 236 16.21 -12.68 -9.35
N ALA A 237 16.88 -11.59 -8.97
CA ALA A 237 17.72 -10.79 -9.86
C ALA A 237 18.90 -11.60 -10.44
N ILE A 238 19.56 -12.41 -9.61
CA ILE A 238 20.66 -13.29 -10.04
C ILE A 238 20.17 -14.27 -11.11
N PHE A 239 18.99 -14.86 -10.94
CA PHE A 239 18.44 -15.82 -11.90
C PHE A 239 17.89 -15.16 -13.18
N VAL A 240 17.20 -14.04 -13.05
CA VAL A 240 16.50 -13.37 -14.17
C VAL A 240 17.43 -12.46 -14.95
N GLU A 241 18.17 -11.59 -14.26
CA GLU A 241 18.99 -10.54 -14.88
C GLU A 241 20.46 -10.93 -15.02
N ARG A 242 20.86 -12.07 -14.44
CA ARG A 242 22.21 -12.65 -14.45
C ARG A 242 23.26 -11.76 -13.79
N TRP A 243 23.83 -12.26 -12.69
CA TRP A 243 24.90 -11.56 -11.96
C TRP A 243 26.08 -11.12 -12.84
N SER A 244 26.52 -11.97 -13.77
CA SER A 244 27.65 -11.64 -14.66
C SER A 244 27.36 -10.49 -15.61
N ALA A 245 26.12 -10.35 -16.08
CA ALA A 245 25.71 -9.24 -16.94
C ALA A 245 25.67 -7.93 -16.15
N PHE A 246 25.20 -7.97 -14.90
CA PHE A 246 25.16 -6.81 -14.01
C PHE A 246 26.56 -6.26 -13.72
N VAL A 247 27.49 -7.12 -13.26
CA VAL A 247 28.86 -6.69 -12.89
C VAL A 247 29.69 -6.25 -14.09
N SER A 248 29.44 -6.84 -15.26
CA SER A 248 30.16 -6.49 -16.50
C SER A 248 29.53 -5.30 -17.25
N SER A 249 28.49 -4.67 -16.70
CA SER A 249 27.82 -3.56 -17.35
C SER A 249 28.79 -2.39 -17.57
N PRO A 250 28.81 -1.75 -18.77
CA PRO A 250 29.69 -0.61 -19.06
C PRO A 250 29.55 0.56 -18.08
N ILE A 251 28.40 0.66 -17.40
CA ILE A 251 28.08 1.73 -16.46
C ILE A 251 29.08 1.83 -15.30
N TRP A 252 29.63 0.69 -14.86
CA TRP A 252 30.61 0.63 -13.78
C TRP A 252 31.93 1.27 -14.18
N ALA A 253 32.32 1.17 -15.45
CA ALA A 253 33.52 1.80 -16.00
C ALA A 253 33.29 3.30 -16.26
N ILE A 254 32.10 3.69 -16.73
CA ILE A 254 31.77 5.07 -17.10
C ILE A 254 31.60 5.96 -15.86
N HIS A 255 30.81 5.53 -14.88
CA HIS A 255 30.47 6.34 -13.70
C HIS A 255 31.27 5.96 -12.44
N GLY A 256 32.00 4.85 -12.48
CA GLY A 256 32.68 4.29 -11.31
C GLY A 256 31.70 3.70 -10.30
N VAL A 257 32.23 2.95 -9.33
CA VAL A 257 31.42 2.29 -8.30
C VAL A 257 30.62 3.31 -7.46
N LEU A 258 31.28 4.38 -7.01
CA LEU A 258 30.62 5.40 -6.18
C LEU A 258 29.54 6.17 -6.97
N GLY A 259 29.76 6.42 -8.26
CA GLY A 259 28.78 7.08 -9.12
C GLY A 259 27.53 6.22 -9.33
N VAL A 260 27.70 4.94 -9.64
CA VAL A 260 26.57 4.00 -9.78
C VAL A 260 25.80 3.85 -8.46
N LEU A 261 26.50 3.71 -7.33
CA LEU A 261 25.85 3.67 -6.01
C LEU A 261 25.08 4.97 -5.71
N GLY A 262 25.63 6.13 -6.07
CA GLY A 262 24.94 7.41 -5.95
C GLY A 262 23.66 7.48 -6.80
N LEU A 263 23.73 7.02 -8.05
CA LEU A 263 22.59 6.94 -8.97
C LEU A 263 21.50 5.99 -8.46
N MET A 264 21.86 4.94 -7.72
CA MET A 264 20.89 4.00 -7.12
C MET A 264 20.37 4.50 -5.75
N LEU A 265 21.12 5.35 -5.05
CA LEU A 265 20.74 5.87 -3.73
C LEU A 265 19.57 6.87 -3.80
N VAL A 266 19.56 7.73 -4.82
CA VAL A 266 18.48 8.72 -5.04
C VAL A 266 17.10 8.04 -5.14
N PRO A 267 16.86 7.09 -6.06
CA PRO A 267 15.57 6.40 -6.12
C PRO A 267 15.32 5.51 -4.90
N GLY A 268 16.36 5.00 -4.23
CA GLY A 268 16.24 4.31 -2.95
C GLY A 268 15.68 5.18 -1.82
N PHE A 269 16.11 6.45 -1.74
CA PHE A 269 15.55 7.42 -0.79
C PHE A 269 14.10 7.77 -1.13
N LEU A 270 13.80 8.01 -2.42
CA LEU A 270 12.43 8.26 -2.87
C LEU A 270 11.52 7.07 -2.53
N ALA A 271 11.98 5.84 -2.75
CA ALA A 271 11.27 4.62 -2.39
C ALA A 271 10.99 4.55 -0.89
N PHE A 272 11.96 4.90 -0.03
CA PHE A 272 11.75 4.92 1.42
C PHE A 272 10.66 5.92 1.84
N MET A 273 10.68 7.14 1.28
CA MET A 273 9.64 8.14 1.56
C MET A 273 8.26 7.72 1.03
N MET A 274 8.21 7.13 -0.16
CA MET A 274 7.00 6.59 -0.78
C MET A 274 6.39 5.48 0.10
N THR A 275 7.18 4.47 0.48
CA THR A 275 6.74 3.36 1.33
C THR A 275 6.34 3.83 2.73
N LEU A 276 7.02 4.84 3.28
CA LEU A 276 6.64 5.42 4.57
C LEU A 276 5.23 6.03 4.53
N CYS A 277 4.93 6.84 3.51
CA CYS A 277 3.61 7.43 3.32
C CYS A 277 2.56 6.33 3.11
N GLU A 278 2.88 5.36 2.27
CA GLU A 278 2.00 4.24 1.93
C GLU A 278 1.62 3.39 3.14
N PHE A 279 2.60 2.96 3.94
CA PHE A 279 2.35 2.16 5.14
C PHE A 279 1.63 2.99 6.21
N LYS A 280 1.89 4.30 6.28
CA LYS A 280 1.13 5.18 7.15
C LYS A 280 -0.34 5.25 6.74
N LEU A 281 -0.64 5.38 5.45
CA LEU A 281 -2.02 5.32 4.93
C LEU A 281 -2.66 3.96 5.21
N LEU A 282 -1.93 2.86 5.00
CA LEU A 282 -2.42 1.51 5.26
C LEU A 282 -2.73 1.23 6.76
N SER A 283 -2.08 1.97 7.67
CA SER A 283 -2.34 1.87 9.11
C SER A 283 -3.68 2.49 9.51
N VAL A 284 -4.13 3.53 8.81
CA VAL A 284 -5.35 4.30 9.13
C VAL A 284 -6.53 3.95 8.21
N ALA A 285 -6.25 3.55 6.98
CA ALA A 285 -7.24 3.19 5.99
C ALA A 285 -7.34 1.66 5.82
N GLN A 286 -8.26 1.24 4.97
CA GLN A 286 -8.29 -0.14 4.52
C GLN A 286 -7.41 -0.35 3.30
N VAL A 287 -6.96 -1.60 3.12
CA VAL A 287 -6.22 -1.99 1.93
C VAL A 287 -6.95 -1.61 0.65
N LEU A 288 -8.26 -1.83 0.57
CA LEU A 288 -9.03 -1.54 -0.63
C LEU A 288 -9.09 -0.04 -0.92
N THR A 289 -9.20 0.80 0.11
CA THR A 289 -9.13 2.26 -0.03
C THR A 289 -7.79 2.71 -0.60
N LEU A 290 -6.69 2.10 -0.15
CA LEU A 290 -5.35 2.40 -0.66
C LEU A 290 -5.20 1.97 -2.12
N SER A 291 -5.69 0.78 -2.49
CA SER A 291 -5.68 0.31 -3.88
C SER A 291 -6.47 1.25 -4.80
N ILE A 292 -7.63 1.74 -4.37
CA ILE A 292 -8.47 2.67 -5.13
C ILE A 292 -7.80 4.05 -5.27
N ALA A 293 -7.13 4.53 -4.23
CA ALA A 293 -6.31 5.74 -4.33
C ALA A 293 -5.15 5.55 -5.34
N GLY A 294 -4.54 4.36 -5.38
CA GLY A 294 -3.54 4.00 -6.39
C GLY A 294 -4.08 4.13 -7.83
N ILE A 295 -5.29 3.63 -8.09
CA ILE A 295 -5.96 3.75 -9.40
C ILE A 295 -6.25 5.21 -9.73
N PHE A 296 -6.70 6.01 -8.76
CA PHE A 296 -6.92 7.43 -8.98
C PHE A 296 -5.63 8.15 -9.38
N LYS A 297 -4.48 7.81 -8.77
CA LYS A 297 -3.16 8.33 -9.18
C LYS A 297 -2.81 7.93 -10.60
N GLU A 298 -3.05 6.68 -10.99
CA GLU A 298 -2.80 6.20 -12.36
C GLU A 298 -3.68 6.95 -13.37
N LEU A 299 -4.95 7.20 -13.03
CA LEU A 299 -5.88 8.00 -13.82
C LEU A 299 -5.34 9.42 -14.06
N LEU A 300 -4.88 10.09 -13.01
CA LEU A 300 -4.26 11.42 -13.12
C LEU A 300 -3.01 11.40 -14.01
N THR A 301 -2.21 10.34 -13.90
CA THR A 301 -0.98 10.19 -14.69
C THR A 301 -1.30 10.08 -16.18
N ILE A 302 -2.32 9.28 -16.56
CA ILE A 302 -2.72 9.12 -17.96
C ILE A 302 -3.37 10.40 -18.51
N MET A 303 -4.23 11.07 -17.73
CA MET A 303 -4.80 12.35 -18.14
C MET A 303 -3.72 13.41 -18.38
N LEU A 304 -2.73 13.49 -17.48
CA LEU A 304 -1.63 14.43 -17.62
C LEU A 304 -0.74 14.08 -18.82
N GLY A 305 -0.51 12.79 -19.06
CA GLY A 305 0.23 12.31 -20.23
C GLY A 305 -0.44 12.73 -21.55
N SER A 306 -1.75 12.46 -21.69
CA SER A 306 -2.49 12.85 -22.89
C SER A 306 -2.55 14.37 -23.08
N LEU A 307 -2.71 15.15 -22.01
CA LEU A 307 -2.76 16.61 -22.10
C LEU A 307 -1.40 17.23 -22.46
N LEU A 308 -0.30 16.72 -21.90
CA LEU A 308 1.04 17.29 -22.10
C LEU A 308 1.72 16.78 -23.38
N PHE A 309 1.55 15.51 -23.72
CA PHE A 309 2.22 14.88 -24.87
C PHE A 309 1.31 14.76 -26.09
N GLY A 310 0.02 15.03 -25.96
CA GLY A 310 -0.94 14.88 -27.05
C GLY A 310 -1.21 13.43 -27.43
N ASP A 311 -0.98 12.49 -26.50
CA ASP A 311 -1.23 11.06 -26.74
C ASP A 311 -2.68 10.84 -27.14
N ARG A 312 -2.89 10.13 -28.25
CA ARG A 312 -4.22 9.83 -28.79
C ARG A 312 -4.89 8.75 -27.96
N LEU A 313 -5.86 9.14 -27.15
CA LEU A 313 -6.73 8.20 -26.43
C LEU A 313 -7.80 7.66 -27.38
N SER A 314 -8.02 6.34 -27.36
CA SER A 314 -9.17 5.76 -28.06
C SER A 314 -10.49 6.11 -27.36
N LEU A 315 -11.61 5.94 -28.06
CA LEU A 315 -12.94 6.10 -27.46
C LEU A 315 -13.13 5.15 -26.27
N ILE A 316 -12.64 3.92 -26.37
CA ILE A 316 -12.74 2.92 -25.30
C ILE A 316 -11.93 3.35 -24.07
N ASN A 317 -10.73 3.94 -24.27
CA ASN A 317 -9.96 4.46 -23.15
C ASN A 317 -10.68 5.63 -22.46
N CYS A 318 -11.32 6.51 -23.24
CA CYS A 318 -12.11 7.62 -22.70
C CYS A 318 -13.32 7.13 -21.89
N VAL A 319 -14.05 6.12 -22.40
CA VAL A 319 -15.14 5.49 -21.66
C VAL A 319 -14.64 4.83 -20.37
N GLY A 320 -13.54 4.09 -20.43
CA GLY A 320 -12.90 3.47 -19.26
C GLY A 320 -12.50 4.52 -18.19
N LEU A 321 -11.91 5.64 -18.60
CA LEU A 321 -11.57 6.77 -17.74
C LEU A 321 -12.80 7.33 -17.00
N VAL A 322 -13.89 7.59 -17.72
CA VAL A 322 -15.12 8.14 -17.14
C VAL A 322 -15.77 7.17 -16.16
N ILE A 323 -15.87 5.88 -16.53
CA ILE A 323 -16.44 4.85 -15.65
C ILE A 323 -15.59 4.71 -14.38
N THR A 324 -14.26 4.66 -14.51
CA THR A 324 -13.33 4.58 -13.37
C THR A 324 -13.53 5.76 -12.42
N PHE A 325 -13.64 6.99 -12.96
CA PHE A 325 -13.85 8.19 -12.15
C PHE A 325 -15.18 8.15 -11.39
N LEU A 326 -16.28 7.77 -12.06
CA LEU A 326 -17.60 7.65 -11.42
C LEU A 326 -17.63 6.54 -10.36
N ASP A 327 -16.95 5.41 -10.60
CA ASP A 327 -16.88 4.31 -9.65
C ASP A 327 -16.05 4.67 -8.41
N ILE A 328 -14.97 5.44 -8.56
CA ILE A 328 -14.22 6.02 -7.42
C ILE A 328 -15.14 6.92 -6.58
N LEU A 329 -15.94 7.79 -7.20
CA LEU A 329 -16.88 8.64 -6.48
C LEU A 329 -17.93 7.80 -5.74
N TRP A 330 -18.44 6.75 -6.39
CA TRP A 330 -19.40 5.84 -5.78
C TRP A 330 -18.81 5.08 -4.59
N TYR A 331 -17.57 4.58 -4.71
CA TYR A 331 -16.85 3.95 -3.61
C TYR A 331 -16.64 4.90 -2.43
N ASN A 332 -16.21 6.14 -2.68
CA ASN A 332 -16.01 7.13 -1.62
C ASN A 332 -17.33 7.45 -0.91
N TYR A 333 -18.43 7.59 -1.66
CA TYR A 333 -19.76 7.78 -1.09
C TYR A 333 -20.22 6.57 -0.27
N TYR A 334 -19.97 5.35 -0.75
CA TYR A 334 -20.23 4.11 -0.01
C TYR A 334 -19.45 4.07 1.32
N ARG A 335 -18.16 4.38 1.29
CA ARG A 335 -17.27 4.38 2.46
C ARG A 335 -17.66 5.44 3.49
N TYR A 336 -18.08 6.61 3.01
CA TYR A 336 -18.60 7.68 3.85
C TYR A 336 -19.85 7.24 4.62
N GLN A 337 -20.81 6.60 3.95
CA GLN A 337 -22.00 6.05 4.60
C GLN A 337 -21.68 4.97 5.63
N GLU A 338 -20.78 4.04 5.31
CA GLU A 338 -20.41 2.97 6.26
C GLU A 338 -19.76 3.54 7.53
N THR A 339 -18.90 4.54 7.38
CA THR A 339 -18.27 5.23 8.50
C THR A 339 -19.29 6.01 9.33
N GLY A 340 -20.24 6.70 8.66
CA GLY A 340 -21.35 7.40 9.32
C GLY A 340 -22.25 6.46 10.12
N ALA A 341 -22.65 5.34 9.53
CA ALA A 341 -23.46 4.32 10.19
C ALA A 341 -22.75 3.67 11.40
N ALA A 342 -21.44 3.43 11.30
CA ALA A 342 -20.65 2.89 12.41
C ALA A 342 -20.60 3.86 13.61
N ASN A 343 -20.41 5.16 13.35
CA ASN A 343 -20.37 6.19 14.39
C ASN A 343 -21.72 6.35 15.11
N ILE A 344 -22.82 6.25 14.35
CA ILE A 344 -24.19 6.30 14.89
C ILE A 344 -24.44 5.09 15.81
N ASN A 345 -24.11 3.88 15.37
CA ASN A 345 -24.31 2.66 16.16
C ASN A 345 -23.48 2.64 17.45
N GLN A 346 -22.25 3.19 17.43
CA GLN A 346 -21.41 3.31 18.62
C GLN A 346 -21.94 4.37 19.61
N SER A 347 -22.67 5.37 19.13
CA SER A 347 -23.33 6.37 19.99
C SER A 347 -24.55 5.80 20.71
N TYR A 348 -25.31 4.89 20.07
CA TYR A 348 -26.45 4.22 20.69
C TYR A 348 -26.06 3.17 21.74
N THR A 349 -24.94 2.46 21.56
CA THR A 349 -24.45 1.48 22.55
C THR A 349 -23.73 2.11 23.75
N ALA A 350 -23.37 3.39 23.67
CA ALA A 350 -22.74 4.13 24.76
C ALA A 350 -23.73 4.82 25.71
N VAL A 351 -25.04 4.73 25.46
CA VAL A 351 -26.07 5.18 26.42
C VAL A 351 -26.14 4.12 27.53
N PRO A 352 -25.84 4.43 28.81
CA PRO A 352 -26.05 3.48 29.88
C PRO A 352 -27.55 3.20 29.95
N SER A 353 -27.93 1.92 29.88
CA SER A 353 -29.27 1.51 30.27
C SER A 353 -29.43 1.84 31.76
N SER A 354 -30.03 2.99 32.07
CA SER A 354 -30.51 3.27 33.41
C SER A 354 -31.65 2.29 33.69
N SER A 355 -31.34 1.25 34.44
CA SER A 355 -32.32 0.34 35.04
C SER A 355 -33.35 1.16 35.85
N PRO A 356 -34.66 0.95 35.72
CA PRO A 356 -35.68 1.70 36.48
C PRO A 356 -35.80 1.33 37.97
N ASP A 357 -34.89 0.52 38.52
CA ASP A 357 -35.01 -0.02 39.87
C ASP A 357 -34.08 0.72 40.84
N ASP A 358 -34.45 1.95 41.20
CA ASP A 358 -34.02 2.59 42.45
C ASP A 358 -34.92 3.82 42.72
N ILE A 359 -36.20 3.56 42.98
CA ILE A 359 -37.07 4.48 43.74
C ILE A 359 -37.35 3.77 45.06
N SER A 360 -36.44 3.93 46.02
CA SER A 360 -36.69 3.60 47.41
C SER A 360 -37.69 4.62 47.98
N LEU A 361 -38.85 4.10 48.37
CA LEU A 361 -39.87 4.79 49.15
C LEU A 361 -39.34 5.02 50.57
N GLU A 362 -38.88 6.23 50.88
CA GLU A 362 -38.75 6.67 52.28
C GLU A 362 -40.10 7.19 52.78
N SER A 363 -40.84 6.29 53.43
CA SER A 363 -41.94 6.62 54.35
C SER A 363 -41.40 6.48 55.77
N GLY A 364 -41.19 7.61 56.45
CA GLY A 364 -40.78 7.64 57.85
C GLY A 364 -41.12 8.98 58.48
N SER A 365 -42.34 9.07 59.00
CA SER A 365 -42.80 10.05 59.99
C SER A 365 -41.81 10.15 61.15
N ASP A 366 -41.44 11.36 61.57
CA ASP A 366 -41.50 11.73 62.99
C ASP A 366 -41.36 13.25 63.26
N ALA A 367 -42.27 13.69 64.13
CA ALA A 367 -42.15 14.73 65.15
C ALA A 367 -41.96 16.22 64.75
N ILE A 368 -43.10 16.91 64.88
CA ILE A 368 -43.30 18.27 65.38
C ILE A 368 -42.30 18.63 66.51
N GLU A 369 -41.59 19.76 66.38
CA GLU A 369 -41.24 20.60 67.52
C GLU A 369 -41.27 22.09 67.15
N LEU A 370 -42.14 22.82 67.85
CA LEU A 370 -42.25 24.28 67.91
C LEU A 370 -41.32 24.81 69.01
N LYS A 371 -40.53 25.86 68.73
CA LYS A 371 -40.35 27.10 69.55
C LYS A 371 -39.18 27.94 69.00
N GLN A 372 -39.46 29.17 68.56
CA GLN A 372 -39.15 30.42 69.29
C GLN A 372 -37.66 30.63 69.61
N GLN A 373 -36.97 31.40 68.77
CA GLN A 373 -36.57 32.78 69.04
C GLN A 373 -36.12 33.50 67.76
#